data_AF-A0A7W3JK24-F1
#
_entry.id   AF-A0A7W3JK24-F1
#
_cell.length_a   1.000
_cell.length_b   1.000
_cell.length_c   1.000
_cell.angle_alpha   90.00
_cell.angle_beta   90.00
_cell.angle_gamma   90.00
#
_symmetry.space_group_name_H-M   'P 1'
#
loop_
_entity.id
_entity.type
_entity.pdbx_description
1 polymer ?
#
loop_
_entity_poly.entity_id
_entity_poly.type
_entity_poly.pdbx_seq_one_letter_code
_entity_poly.pdbx_strand_id
1 'polypeptide(L)'
;MEETTATASSPVTRPDRSTRASSAAGRRRVAAAALGVTGLAVVSLTGCSAVVGAAERALGAEQVQQRHYDSYADAPSSSTSEDVAWFLPDWVPSDARDIDVRLDTQEPGYELSFTSAEGVDLDACEPVDGDLGGPALTPETLPQPLPTTDLVTCGDGRVTAEVDGRWLSWTTVEPVPGDDGGSTLRG
;
A
#
# COMPACT_ATOMS: atom_id res chain seq x y z
N MET A 1 -64.41 9.33 27.62
CA MET A 1 -64.46 8.73 26.27
C MET A 1 -63.10 8.10 26.07
N GLU A 2 -62.91 6.93 26.66
CA GLU A 2 -63.27 5.59 26.14
C GLU A 2 -62.05 4.94 25.49
N GLU A 3 -61.72 3.81 26.09
CA GLU A 3 -60.71 2.80 25.83
C GLU A 3 -60.91 2.13 24.46
N THR A 4 -59.84 1.71 23.76
CA THR A 4 -59.82 0.44 22.99
C THR A 4 -58.37 0.05 22.67
N THR A 5 -58.00 -1.15 23.13
CA THR A 5 -56.80 -1.96 22.84
C THR A 5 -56.80 -2.58 21.43
N ALA A 6 -55.63 -2.83 20.82
CA ALA A 6 -55.44 -3.98 19.94
C ALA A 6 -53.96 -4.36 19.72
N THR A 7 -53.65 -5.61 20.11
CA THR A 7 -52.46 -6.43 19.84
C THR A 7 -52.43 -6.93 18.40
N ALA A 8 -51.24 -7.09 17.78
CA ALA A 8 -51.05 -7.98 16.63
C ALA A 8 -49.68 -8.70 16.64
N SER A 9 -49.73 -10.00 16.94
CA SER A 9 -48.74 -11.06 16.59
C SER A 9 -48.79 -11.34 15.07
N SER A 10 -47.87 -11.96 14.32
CA SER A 10 -46.80 -12.96 14.52
C SER A 10 -45.91 -13.00 13.25
N PRO A 11 -44.66 -13.51 13.29
CA PRO A 11 -43.93 -13.95 12.09
C PRO A 11 -44.29 -15.39 11.67
N VAL A 12 -44.45 -15.62 10.36
CA VAL A 12 -44.67 -16.94 9.74
C VAL A 12 -43.32 -17.59 9.39
N THR A 13 -43.04 -18.75 9.99
CA THR A 13 -41.97 -19.68 9.61
C THR A 13 -42.60 -20.90 8.95
N ARG A 14 -42.13 -21.28 7.75
CA ARG A 14 -42.50 -22.53 7.07
C ARG A 14 -41.24 -23.38 6.85
N PRO A 15 -41.16 -24.60 7.41
CA PRO A 15 -40.11 -25.55 7.07
C PRO A 15 -40.55 -26.47 5.92
N ASP A 16 -39.68 -26.65 4.93
CA ASP A 16 -39.83 -27.70 3.90
C ASP A 16 -39.15 -29.00 4.34
N ARG A 17 -39.65 -30.09 3.79
CA ARG A 17 -39.75 -31.42 4.38
C ARG A 17 -38.87 -32.44 3.64
N SER A 18 -38.42 -33.42 4.40
CA SER A 18 -38.22 -34.84 4.02
C SER A 18 -37.07 -35.21 3.06
N THR A 19 -36.14 -36.01 3.58
CA THR A 19 -36.06 -37.42 3.15
C THR A 19 -35.57 -38.30 4.32
N ARG A 20 -36.18 -39.47 4.49
CA ARG A 20 -35.93 -40.45 5.56
C ARG A 20 -35.52 -41.77 4.90
N ALA A 21 -34.50 -42.47 5.45
CA ALA A 21 -34.37 -43.95 5.58
C ALA A 21 -32.88 -44.29 5.81
N SER A 22 -32.51 -44.73 7.03
CA SER A 22 -32.39 -46.15 7.45
C SER A 22 -31.14 -46.87 6.95
N SER A 23 -30.21 -47.17 7.85
CA SER A 23 -29.71 -48.55 8.06
C SER A 23 -28.84 -48.63 9.31
N ALA A 24 -29.03 -49.75 10.02
CA ALA A 24 -28.37 -50.13 11.26
C ALA A 24 -26.92 -50.58 11.04
N ALA A 25 -26.07 -50.47 12.07
CA ALA A 25 -25.20 -51.56 12.51
C ALA A 25 -24.28 -51.16 13.68
N GLY A 26 -24.23 -52.04 14.69
CA GLY A 26 -22.93 -52.50 15.21
C GLY A 26 -22.26 -51.70 16.33
N ARG A 27 -22.55 -52.08 17.58
CA ARG A 27 -21.59 -51.95 18.68
C ARG A 27 -20.29 -52.67 18.32
N ARG A 28 -19.12 -52.04 18.49
CA ARG A 28 -17.84 -52.71 18.80
C ARG A 28 -16.75 -51.72 19.27
N ARG A 29 -16.36 -51.91 20.53
CA ARG A 29 -15.00 -51.96 21.08
C ARG A 29 -14.14 -50.69 21.09
N VAL A 30 -13.96 -50.20 22.32
CA VAL A 30 -12.71 -49.75 22.96
C VAL A 30 -11.43 -50.02 22.15
N ALA A 31 -10.67 -48.95 21.89
CA ALA A 31 -9.21 -48.99 21.89
C ALA A 31 -8.66 -47.57 22.10
N ALA A 32 -8.13 -47.32 23.30
CA ALA A 32 -7.18 -46.25 23.53
C ALA A 32 -5.82 -46.68 22.99
N ALA A 33 -5.16 -45.81 22.22
CA ALA A 33 -3.73 -45.86 21.89
C ALA A 33 -3.32 -44.41 21.60
N ALA A 34 -2.65 -43.71 22.53
CA ALA A 34 -1.23 -43.76 22.83
C ALA A 34 -0.36 -43.04 21.77
N LEU A 35 0.20 -41.90 22.22
CA LEU A 35 1.56 -41.38 21.99
C LEU A 35 2.20 -41.57 20.61
N GLY A 36 2.61 -40.45 20.01
CA GLY A 36 3.55 -40.46 18.87
C GLY A 36 4.00 -39.06 18.45
N VAL A 37 4.82 -38.41 19.28
CA VAL A 37 5.68 -37.30 18.83
C VAL A 37 6.78 -37.91 17.96
N THR A 38 6.72 -37.73 16.65
CA THR A 38 7.89 -37.80 15.76
C THR A 38 7.58 -37.05 14.48
N GLY A 39 7.93 -35.77 14.45
CA GLY A 39 7.97 -34.94 13.26
C GLY A 39 9.36 -34.31 13.10
N LEU A 40 10.42 -35.13 13.08
CA LEU A 40 11.74 -34.71 12.64
C LEU A 40 11.74 -34.67 11.11
N ALA A 41 11.20 -33.59 10.54
CA ALA A 41 11.46 -33.25 9.16
C ALA A 41 12.84 -32.59 9.09
N VAL A 42 13.85 -33.40 8.79
CA VAL A 42 15.18 -32.96 8.39
C VAL A 42 15.01 -32.26 7.03
N VAL A 43 14.89 -30.94 7.03
CA VAL A 43 14.94 -30.15 5.81
C VAL A 43 16.39 -30.04 5.39
N SER A 44 16.71 -30.68 4.28
CA SER A 44 17.99 -30.71 3.60
C SER A 44 18.54 -29.29 3.43
N LEU A 45 19.74 -29.03 3.96
CA LEU A 45 20.52 -27.82 3.72
C LEU A 45 20.97 -27.77 2.26
N THR A 46 20.15 -27.16 1.39
CA THR A 46 20.56 -26.68 0.07
C THR A 46 19.74 -25.43 -0.24
N GLY A 47 20.31 -24.24 0.05
CA GLY A 47 19.76 -22.96 -0.40
C GLY A 47 19.49 -21.91 0.68
N CYS A 48 20.43 -21.67 1.61
CA CYS A 48 20.27 -20.64 2.65
C CYS A 48 20.17 -19.20 2.12
N SER A 49 20.53 -18.92 0.86
CA SER A 49 20.47 -17.54 0.34
C SER A 49 19.05 -17.09 -0.04
N ALA A 50 18.16 -18.01 -0.44
CA ALA A 50 16.80 -17.66 -0.82
C ALA A 50 15.85 -17.58 0.39
N VAL A 51 16.12 -18.38 1.42
CA VAL A 51 15.29 -18.43 2.64
C VAL A 51 15.62 -17.28 3.58
N VAL A 52 16.87 -16.78 3.63
CA VAL A 52 17.19 -15.58 4.40
C VAL A 52 16.48 -14.36 3.82
N GLY A 53 16.50 -14.16 2.49
CA GLY A 53 15.75 -13.06 1.87
C GLY A 53 14.23 -13.19 2.00
N ALA A 54 13.68 -14.41 2.08
CA ALA A 54 12.24 -14.61 2.35
C ALA A 54 11.91 -14.42 3.83
N ALA A 55 12.82 -14.80 4.74
CA ALA A 55 12.67 -14.61 6.17
C ALA A 55 12.83 -13.14 6.57
N GLU A 56 13.78 -12.39 6.01
CA GLU A 56 13.93 -10.94 6.24
C GLU A 56 12.69 -10.17 5.78
N ARG A 57 12.09 -10.55 4.63
CA ARG A 57 10.79 -10.01 4.18
C ARG A 57 9.63 -10.38 5.11
N ALA A 58 9.67 -11.57 5.72
CA ALA A 58 8.64 -12.04 6.64
C ALA A 58 8.83 -11.55 8.09
N LEU A 59 10.01 -11.06 8.45
CA LEU A 59 10.40 -10.69 9.82
C LEU A 59 10.23 -9.19 10.15
N GLY A 60 9.54 -8.42 9.30
CA GLY A 60 8.72 -7.30 9.80
C GLY A 60 9.26 -5.89 9.61
N ALA A 61 10.05 -5.62 8.57
CA ALA A 61 10.08 -4.25 8.03
C ALA A 61 8.83 -4.07 7.14
N GLU A 62 8.00 -3.08 7.44
CA GLU A 62 6.91 -2.69 6.55
C GLU A 62 7.52 -2.33 5.18
N GLN A 63 7.10 -3.03 4.12
CA GLN A 63 7.65 -2.84 2.78
C GLN A 63 7.45 -1.40 2.33
N VAL A 64 6.27 -0.87 2.64
CA VAL A 64 5.89 0.53 2.42
C VAL A 64 6.10 1.30 3.71
N GLN A 65 6.89 2.37 3.65
CA GLN A 65 7.12 3.28 4.77
C GLN A 65 6.58 4.66 4.43
N GLN A 66 6.05 5.36 5.44
CA GLN A 66 5.54 6.72 5.32
C GLN A 66 6.19 7.64 6.35
N ARG A 67 6.46 8.88 5.95
CA ARG A 67 6.83 9.98 6.85
C ARG A 67 6.07 11.24 6.50
N HIS A 68 5.82 12.04 7.54
CA HIS A 68 5.23 13.36 7.44
C HIS A 68 6.22 14.40 7.95
N TYR A 69 6.31 15.53 7.27
CA TYR A 69 7.11 16.69 7.68
C TYR A 69 6.24 17.95 7.64
N ASP A 70 6.25 18.73 8.73
CA ASP A 70 5.50 19.99 8.78
C ASP A 70 6.03 21.00 7.75
N SER A 71 7.34 20.98 7.49
CA SER A 71 8.03 21.87 6.54
C SER A 71 9.19 21.21 5.80
N TYR A 72 9.62 21.84 4.70
CA TYR A 72 10.83 21.44 3.97
C TYR A 72 12.07 21.31 4.87
N ALA A 73 12.23 22.21 5.83
CA ALA A 73 13.40 22.24 6.71
C ALA A 73 13.44 21.07 7.71
N ASP A 74 12.30 20.42 7.96
CA ASP A 74 12.20 19.26 8.85
C ASP A 74 12.56 17.95 8.12
N ALA A 75 12.58 17.96 6.79
CA ALA A 75 12.94 16.80 5.99
C ALA A 75 14.47 16.55 6.04
N PRO A 76 14.90 15.27 5.99
CA PRO A 76 16.31 14.92 5.94
C PRO A 76 17.02 15.50 4.70
N SER A 77 18.29 15.83 4.87
CA SER A 77 19.18 16.26 3.78
C SER A 77 20.55 15.61 3.94
N SER A 78 21.41 15.77 2.94
CA SER A 78 22.80 15.32 2.98
C SER A 78 23.63 15.90 4.14
N SER A 79 23.15 16.98 4.76
CA SER A 79 23.79 17.58 5.94
C SER A 79 23.33 16.96 7.27
N THR A 80 22.18 16.27 7.30
CA THR A 80 21.54 15.78 8.53
C THR A 80 21.33 14.27 8.56
N SER A 81 21.47 13.57 7.43
CA SER A 81 21.24 12.12 7.32
C SER A 81 22.05 11.51 6.18
N GLU A 82 22.29 10.19 6.27
CA GLU A 82 22.83 9.37 5.17
C GLU A 82 21.72 8.61 4.42
N ASP A 83 20.48 8.64 4.94
CA ASP A 83 19.33 7.94 4.38
C ASP A 83 18.69 8.76 3.24
N VAL A 84 19.27 8.60 2.05
CA VAL A 84 18.93 9.37 0.83
C VAL A 84 17.50 9.13 0.34
N ALA A 85 16.87 8.02 0.72
CA ALA A 85 15.51 7.69 0.30
C ALA A 85 14.46 8.70 0.80
N TRP A 86 14.79 9.45 1.85
CA TRP A 86 13.92 10.46 2.44
C TRP A 86 14.30 11.90 2.08
N PHE A 87 15.26 12.10 1.20
CA PHE A 87 15.58 13.44 0.72
C PHE A 87 14.47 13.88 -0.23
N LEU A 88 14.02 15.12 -0.06
CA LEU A 88 13.08 15.72 -0.98
C LEU A 88 13.77 15.97 -2.33
N PRO A 89 13.10 15.74 -3.47
CA PRO A 89 13.61 16.12 -4.78
C PRO A 89 13.95 17.61 -4.86
N ASP A 90 14.95 17.98 -5.65
CA ASP A 90 15.44 19.37 -5.77
C ASP A 90 14.37 20.35 -6.32
N TRP A 91 13.36 19.84 -7.03
CA TRP A 91 12.24 20.63 -7.54
C TRP A 91 11.22 21.00 -6.46
N VAL A 92 11.27 20.36 -5.29
CA VAL A 92 10.38 20.70 -4.17
C VAL A 92 10.83 22.05 -3.58
N PRO A 93 9.95 23.06 -3.53
CA PRO A 93 10.33 24.39 -3.11
C PRO A 93 10.57 24.45 -1.60
N SER A 94 11.47 25.36 -1.19
CA SER A 94 11.85 25.53 0.23
C SER A 94 10.72 26.02 1.14
N ASP A 95 9.65 26.58 0.57
CA ASP A 95 8.45 27.01 1.29
C ASP A 95 7.44 25.87 1.48
N ALA A 96 7.72 24.66 0.97
CA ALA A 96 6.82 23.52 1.08
C ALA A 96 6.41 23.23 2.53
N ARG A 97 5.14 22.86 2.70
CA ARG A 97 4.47 22.55 3.98
C ARG A 97 3.60 21.32 3.85
N ASP A 98 3.34 20.68 4.99
CA ASP A 98 2.43 19.54 5.09
C ASP A 98 2.84 18.43 4.11
N ILE A 99 4.10 18.01 4.23
CA ILE A 99 4.78 17.14 3.28
C ILE A 99 4.59 15.69 3.70
N ASP A 100 3.90 14.91 2.87
CA ASP A 100 3.79 13.46 3.03
C ASP A 100 4.68 12.76 2.02
N VAL A 101 5.53 11.86 2.50
CA VAL A 101 6.37 10.99 1.67
C VAL A 101 6.02 9.54 2.00
N ARG A 102 5.67 8.75 1.00
CA ARG A 102 5.49 7.30 1.13
C ARG A 102 6.32 6.58 0.08
N LEU A 103 7.05 5.55 0.47
CA LEU A 103 7.91 4.80 -0.45
C LEU A 103 7.85 3.30 -0.17
N ASP A 104 8.02 2.51 -1.23
CA ASP A 104 8.23 1.07 -1.13
C ASP A 104 9.74 0.79 -1.12
N THR A 105 10.20 0.01 -0.15
CA THR A 105 11.61 -0.33 0.07
C THR A 105 12.09 -1.54 -0.72
N GLN A 106 11.18 -2.22 -1.42
CA GLN A 106 11.46 -3.46 -2.17
C GLN A 106 11.08 -3.37 -3.64
N GLU A 107 10.08 -2.56 -3.97
CA GLU A 107 9.58 -2.36 -5.34
C GLU A 107 9.64 -0.86 -5.72
N PRO A 108 9.63 -0.50 -7.01
CA PRO A 108 9.48 0.89 -7.42
C PRO A 108 8.14 1.44 -6.91
N GLY A 109 8.19 2.39 -5.97
CA GLY A 109 7.00 2.99 -5.40
C GLY A 109 7.36 4.22 -4.58
N TYR A 110 6.84 5.37 -4.97
CA TYR A 110 7.04 6.61 -4.25
C TYR A 110 5.80 7.49 -4.44
N GLU A 111 5.38 8.14 -3.38
CA GLU A 111 4.37 9.17 -3.34
C GLU A 111 4.90 10.35 -2.54
N LEU A 112 4.73 11.54 -3.08
CA LEU A 112 5.04 12.78 -2.41
C LEU A 112 3.84 13.70 -2.59
N SER A 113 3.43 14.35 -1.50
CA SER A 113 2.46 15.44 -1.60
C SER A 113 2.76 16.55 -0.62
N PHE A 114 2.49 17.79 -1.02
CA PHE A 114 2.76 18.96 -0.20
C PHE A 114 1.97 20.18 -0.70
N THR A 115 1.93 21.22 0.12
CA THR A 115 1.44 22.54 -0.27
C THR A 115 2.61 23.52 -0.36
N SER A 116 2.51 24.51 -1.24
CA SER A 116 3.49 25.60 -1.38
C SER A 116 2.73 26.88 -1.69
N ALA A 117 3.12 27.99 -1.04
CA ALA A 117 2.53 29.30 -1.29
C ALA A 117 3.08 29.95 -2.56
N GLU A 118 4.33 29.64 -2.90
CA GLU A 118 5.01 30.12 -4.10
C GLU A 118 4.77 29.22 -5.32
N GLY A 119 4.40 27.96 -5.09
CA GLY A 119 4.21 26.94 -6.13
C GLY A 119 5.53 26.24 -6.50
N VAL A 120 5.45 25.27 -7.42
CA VAL A 120 6.62 24.61 -8.01
C VAL A 120 7.09 25.40 -9.23
N ASP A 121 8.41 25.57 -9.35
CA ASP A 121 9.02 26.08 -10.58
C ASP A 121 8.98 24.98 -11.66
N LEU A 122 8.14 25.20 -12.68
CA LEU A 122 7.92 24.24 -13.76
C LEU A 122 8.86 24.44 -14.94
N ASP A 123 9.79 25.41 -14.92
CA ASP A 123 10.66 25.71 -16.07
C ASP A 123 11.57 24.53 -16.46
N ALA A 124 11.90 23.67 -15.48
CA ALA A 124 12.68 22.45 -15.69
C ALA A 124 11.83 21.19 -15.89
N CYS A 125 10.50 21.30 -15.84
CA CYS A 125 9.59 20.16 -15.96
C CYS A 125 9.09 20.00 -17.40
N GLU A 126 8.85 18.76 -17.81
CA GLU A 126 8.35 18.40 -19.13
C GLU A 126 6.94 17.82 -19.03
N PRO A 127 6.02 18.14 -19.97
CA PRO A 127 4.70 17.52 -20.01
C PRO A 127 4.77 16.00 -20.17
N VAL A 128 3.88 15.29 -19.49
CA VAL A 128 3.72 13.82 -19.59
C VAL A 128 2.36 13.49 -20.19
N ASP A 129 2.37 12.65 -21.22
CA ASP A 129 1.15 12.19 -21.88
C ASP A 129 0.60 10.92 -21.20
N GLY A 130 -0.64 11.01 -20.71
CA GLY A 130 -1.37 9.87 -20.13
C GLY A 130 -0.96 9.52 -18.70
N ASP A 131 -1.59 8.50 -18.14
CA ASP A 131 -1.41 8.07 -16.74
C ASP A 131 -0.29 7.04 -16.55
N LEU A 132 0.36 6.60 -17.64
CA LEU A 132 1.49 5.67 -17.64
C LEU A 132 1.20 4.38 -16.83
N GLY A 133 0.02 3.81 -17.05
CA GLY A 133 -0.43 2.61 -16.34
C GLY A 133 -0.85 2.86 -14.89
N GLY A 134 -0.95 4.12 -14.47
CA GLY A 134 -1.34 4.53 -13.13
C GLY A 134 -0.18 4.46 -12.13
N PRO A 135 -0.47 4.66 -10.84
CA PRO A 135 0.54 4.70 -9.80
C PRO A 135 1.06 3.28 -9.49
N ALA A 136 2.38 3.14 -9.34
CA ALA A 136 3.03 1.88 -8.99
C ALA A 136 2.71 1.46 -7.54
N LEU A 137 2.51 2.44 -6.67
CA LEU A 137 2.04 2.25 -5.30
C LEU A 137 0.54 2.55 -5.23
N THR A 138 -0.24 1.72 -4.52
CA THR A 138 -1.68 2.00 -4.32
C THR A 138 -1.82 3.31 -3.52
N PRO A 139 -2.47 4.37 -4.04
CA PRO A 139 -2.44 5.68 -3.39
C PRO A 139 -3.22 5.72 -2.07
N GLU A 140 -2.55 6.16 -1.00
CA GLU A 140 -3.18 6.42 0.31
C GLU A 140 -3.04 7.88 0.74
N THR A 141 -1.97 8.56 0.31
CA THR A 141 -1.73 9.99 0.59
C THR A 141 -2.14 10.91 -0.56
N LEU A 142 -2.37 10.35 -1.75
CA LEU A 142 -2.81 11.10 -2.93
C LEU A 142 -4.35 10.99 -3.10
N PRO A 143 -4.99 11.99 -3.74
CA PRO A 143 -6.42 11.93 -4.01
C PRO A 143 -6.80 10.75 -4.92
N GLN A 144 -8.02 10.25 -4.74
CA GLN A 144 -8.64 9.29 -5.64
C GLN A 144 -9.93 9.87 -6.24
N PRO A 145 -10.11 9.89 -7.57
CA PRO A 145 -9.14 9.45 -8.58
C PRO A 145 -7.91 10.38 -8.68
N LEU A 146 -6.79 9.84 -9.15
CA LEU A 146 -5.61 10.66 -9.50
C LEU A 146 -5.91 11.57 -10.69
N PRO A 147 -5.24 12.73 -10.78
CA PRO A 147 -5.35 13.58 -11.96
C PRO A 147 -4.82 12.86 -13.21
N THR A 148 -5.46 13.14 -14.35
CA THR A 148 -5.13 12.54 -15.66
C THR A 148 -4.76 13.59 -16.70
N THR A 149 -4.74 14.87 -16.32
CA THR A 149 -4.37 16.01 -17.17
C THR A 149 -3.34 16.86 -16.44
N ASP A 150 -2.66 17.73 -17.21
CA ASP A 150 -1.69 18.69 -16.67
C ASP A 150 -0.56 18.01 -15.90
N LEU A 151 -0.22 16.80 -16.35
CA LEU A 151 0.83 15.96 -15.79
C LEU A 151 2.19 16.43 -16.32
N VAL A 152 3.18 16.51 -15.42
CA VAL A 152 4.56 16.86 -15.76
C VAL A 152 5.54 15.91 -15.08
N THR A 153 6.78 15.86 -15.56
CA THR A 153 7.92 15.24 -14.90
C THR A 153 8.98 16.29 -14.66
N CYS A 154 9.60 16.30 -13.48
CA CYS A 154 10.59 17.31 -13.10
C CYS A 154 12.01 16.71 -13.00
N GLY A 155 12.29 15.70 -13.83
CA GLY A 155 13.62 15.10 -14.00
C GLY A 155 14.00 14.01 -13.00
N ASP A 156 13.07 13.57 -12.15
CA ASP A 156 13.26 12.50 -11.17
C ASP A 156 12.48 11.20 -11.49
N GLY A 157 11.98 11.09 -12.73
CA GLY A 157 11.29 9.90 -13.23
C GLY A 157 9.88 9.70 -12.71
N ARG A 158 9.30 10.73 -12.07
CA ARG A 158 7.95 10.68 -11.48
C ARG A 158 7.00 11.62 -12.20
N VAL A 159 5.72 11.26 -12.17
CA VAL A 159 4.64 12.14 -12.62
C VAL A 159 4.26 13.06 -11.48
N THR A 160 4.07 14.34 -11.80
CA THR A 160 3.71 15.40 -10.88
C THR A 160 2.53 16.20 -11.41
N ALA A 161 1.64 16.63 -10.53
CA ALA A 161 0.48 17.45 -10.85
C ALA A 161 0.08 18.32 -9.66
N GLU A 162 -0.58 19.45 -9.93
CA GLU A 162 -1.23 20.28 -8.91
C GLU A 162 -2.75 20.01 -8.92
N VAL A 163 -3.31 19.72 -7.74
CA VAL A 163 -4.76 19.58 -7.54
C VAL A 163 -5.16 20.35 -6.29
N ASP A 164 -6.09 21.30 -6.44
CA ASP A 164 -6.65 22.10 -5.33
C ASP A 164 -5.59 22.77 -4.43
N GLY A 165 -4.49 23.25 -5.02
CA GLY A 165 -3.39 23.91 -4.30
C GLY A 165 -2.43 22.94 -3.59
N ARG A 166 -2.53 21.64 -3.85
CA ARG A 166 -1.60 20.61 -3.39
C ARG A 166 -0.85 20.02 -4.57
N TRP A 167 0.47 19.95 -4.45
CA TRP A 167 1.34 19.25 -5.37
C TRP A 167 1.36 17.76 -5.02
N LEU A 168 1.26 16.94 -6.04
CA LEU A 168 1.17 15.48 -5.97
C LEU A 168 2.24 14.93 -6.91
N SER A 169 3.05 13.99 -6.44
CA SER A 169 4.05 13.31 -7.26
C SER A 169 4.06 11.83 -6.97
N TRP A 170 4.14 10.99 -8.00
CA TRP A 170 4.15 9.53 -7.84
C TRP A 170 4.95 8.81 -8.91
N THR A 171 5.49 7.65 -8.52
CA THR A 171 6.03 6.66 -9.44
C THR A 171 4.88 5.98 -10.19
N THR A 172 4.97 5.91 -11.50
CA THR A 172 4.00 5.21 -12.37
C THR A 172 4.43 3.78 -12.66
N VAL A 173 3.47 2.92 -13.04
CA VAL A 173 3.74 1.52 -13.41
C VAL A 173 4.63 1.45 -14.66
N GLU A 174 4.32 2.28 -15.66
CA GLU A 174 5.15 2.45 -16.83
C GLU A 174 6.13 3.61 -16.59
N PRO A 175 7.42 3.48 -16.96
CA PRO A 175 8.40 4.52 -16.71
C PRO A 175 8.10 5.78 -17.54
N VAL A 176 8.40 6.93 -16.98
CA VAL A 176 8.34 8.20 -17.72
C VAL A 176 9.37 8.17 -18.87
N PRO A 177 8.97 8.47 -20.11
CA PRO A 177 9.89 8.46 -21.25
C PRO A 177 11.10 9.37 -21.01
N GLY A 178 12.31 8.84 -21.22
CA GLY A 178 13.56 9.59 -21.04
C GLY A 178 14.21 9.43 -19.67
N ASP A 179 13.52 8.83 -18.69
CA ASP A 179 14.10 8.39 -17.43
C ASP A 179 14.65 6.95 -17.57
N ASP A 180 15.83 6.68 -17.00
CA ASP A 180 16.46 5.35 -17.04
C ASP A 180 16.09 4.46 -15.84
N GLY A 181 15.17 4.91 -14.99
CA GLY A 181 14.73 4.23 -13.77
C GLY A 181 15.73 4.33 -12.62
N GLY A 182 16.85 5.04 -12.78
CA GLY A 182 17.89 5.18 -11.76
C GLY A 182 17.50 6.10 -10.58
N SER A 183 16.43 6.89 -10.77
CA SER A 183 15.91 7.94 -9.88
C SER A 183 14.97 7.39 -8.79
N THR A 184 14.34 6.24 -9.05
CA THR A 184 13.23 5.70 -8.23
C THR A 184 13.63 4.50 -7.36
N LEU A 185 14.86 3.98 -7.50
CA LEU A 185 15.36 2.77 -6.83
C LEU A 185 16.42 2.99 -5.75
N ARG A 186 16.66 4.23 -5.29
CA ARG A 186 17.74 4.49 -4.31
C ARG A 186 17.26 4.31 -2.86
N GLY A 187 17.11 3.04 -2.48
CA GLY A 187 17.39 2.55 -1.12
C GLY A 187 18.82 2.03 -1.03
#